data_AF-A0A7J9HUP0-F1
#
_entry.id   AF-A0A7J9HUP0-F1
#
_cell.length_a   1.000
_cell.length_b   1.000
_cell.length_c   1.000
_cell.angle_alpha   90.00
_cell.angle_beta   90.00
_cell.angle_gamma   90.00
#
_symmetry.space_group_name_H-M   'P 1'
#
loop_
_entity.id
_entity.type
_entity.pdbx_description
1 polymer ?
#
loop_
_entity_poly.entity_id
_entity_poly.type
_entity_poly.pdbx_seq_one_letter_code
_entity_poly.pdbx_strand_id
1 'polypeptide(L)' 'MMSEEAKGNAAKFISQMDLHMATQFGGKQRTEKQLKSMAVDAGFSSFQLKCLVFNMIAVMEFYK' A
#
# COMPACT_ATOMS: atom_id res chain seq x y z
N MET A 1 -4.36 15.85 -15.60
CA MET A 1 -3.19 14.95 -15.76
C MET A 1 -2.16 15.39 -14.72
N MET A 2 -1.70 14.51 -13.82
CA MET A 2 -0.77 14.86 -12.73
C MET A 2 0.68 14.79 -13.19
N SER A 3 1.55 15.63 -12.61
CA SER A 3 2.97 15.67 -12.97
C SER A 3 3.70 14.38 -12.58
N GLU A 4 4.69 14.00 -13.38
CA GLU A 4 5.53 12.82 -13.12
C GLU A 4 6.35 12.97 -11.82
N GLU A 5 6.70 14.21 -11.46
CA GLU A 5 7.43 14.55 -10.25
C GLU A 5 6.69 14.13 -8.96
N ALA A 6 5.37 14.33 -8.91
CA ALA A 6 4.55 13.92 -7.77
C ALA A 6 4.51 12.40 -7.58
N LYS A 7 4.59 11.63 -8.68
CA LYS A 7 4.69 10.15 -8.62
C LYS A 7 6.06 9.69 -8.13
N GLY A 8 7.13 10.36 -8.58
CA GLY A 8 8.49 10.08 -8.12
C GLY A 8 8.67 10.30 -6.61
N ASN A 9 8.09 11.37 -6.07
CA ASN A 9 8.14 11.68 -4.65
C ASN A 9 7.43 10.63 -3.78
N ALA A 10 6.26 10.13 -4.21
CA ALA A 10 5.53 9.08 -3.51
C ALA A 10 6.30 7.75 -3.50
N ALA A 11 6.88 7.35 -4.64
CA ALA A 11 7.67 6.11 -4.74
C ALA A 11 8.91 6.15 -3.84
N LYS A 12 9.61 7.28 -3.78
CA LYS A 12 10.74 7.51 -2.87
C LYS A 12 10.32 7.37 -1.42
N PHE A 13 9.21 8.02 -1.01
CA PHE A 13 8.71 7.95 0.36
C PHE A 13 8.34 6.52 0.76
N ILE A 14 7.60 5.79 -0.08
CA ILE A 14 7.21 4.40 0.21
C ILE A 14 8.45 3.52 0.40
N SER A 15 9.48 3.69 -0.43
CA SER A 15 10.72 2.93 -0.34
C SER A 15 11.50 3.25 0.94
N GLN A 16 11.55 4.53 1.34
CA GLN A 16 12.18 4.95 2.60
C GLN A 16 11.41 4.38 3.81
N MET A 17 10.09 4.39 3.76
CA MET A 17 9.24 3.82 4.80
C MET A 17 9.42 2.30 4.91
N ASP A 18 9.52 1.58 3.79
CA ASP A 18 9.78 0.14 3.79
C ASP A 18 11.11 -0.20 4.44
N LEU A 19 12.18 0.51 4.07
CA LEU A 19 13.49 0.35 4.70
C LEU A 19 13.46 0.68 6.19
N HIS A 20 12.78 1.75 6.59
CA HIS A 20 12.65 2.13 7.99
C HIS A 20 11.93 1.04 8.81
N MET A 21 10.80 0.53 8.29
CA MET A 21 10.04 -0.53 8.95
C MET A 21 10.82 -1.85 9.04
N ALA A 22 11.56 -2.20 8.00
CA ALA A 22 12.40 -3.39 7.98
C ALA A 22 13.53 -3.33 9.00
N THR A 23 14.23 -2.19 9.07
CA THR A 23 15.40 -2.03 9.95
C THR A 23 15.05 -1.88 11.42
N GLN A 24 13.96 -1.18 11.76
CA GLN A 24 13.60 -0.90 13.16
C GLN A 24 12.67 -1.95 13.77
N PHE A 25 11.80 -2.55 12.95
CA PHE A 25 10.71 -3.39 13.45
C PHE A 25 10.63 -4.77 12.78
N GLY A 26 11.51 -5.09 11.82
CA GLY A 26 11.41 -6.30 10.99
C GLY A 26 10.16 -6.34 10.11
N GLY A 27 9.52 -5.19 9.90
CA GLY A 27 8.30 -5.05 9.11
C GLY A 27 8.58 -4.92 7.61
N LYS A 28 7.51 -4.90 6.82
CA LYS A 28 7.58 -4.56 5.38
C LYS A 28 6.28 -3.92 4.92
N GLN A 29 6.40 -2.97 4.00
CA GLN A 29 5.28 -2.46 3.22
C GLN A 29 4.82 -3.52 2.23
N ARG A 30 3.60 -3.36 1.72
CA ARG A 30 2.99 -4.32 0.79
C ARG A 30 2.35 -3.60 -0.37
N THR A 31 2.44 -4.26 -1.52
CA THR A 31 1.68 -3.86 -2.71
C THR A 31 0.20 -4.17 -2.52
N GLU A 32 -0.64 -3.50 -3.32
CA GLU A 32 -2.08 -3.78 -3.37
C GLU A 32 -2.37 -5.27 -3.61
N LYS A 33 -1.63 -5.91 -4.53
CA LYS A 33 -1.80 -7.34 -4.85
C LYS A 33 -1.53 -8.25 -3.64
N GLN A 34 -0.49 -7.96 -2.88
CA GLN A 34 -0.15 -8.73 -1.67
C GLN A 34 -1.21 -8.55 -0.58
N LEU A 35 -1.73 -7.33 -0.40
CA LEU A 35 -2.81 -7.07 0.56
C LEU A 35 -4.12 -7.74 0.13
N LYS A 36 -4.43 -7.73 -1.16
CA LYS A 36 -5.57 -8.47 -1.71
C LYS A 36 -5.46 -9.98 -1.47
N SER A 37 -4.30 -10.57 -1.74
CA SER A 37 -4.05 -12.00 -1.45
C SER A 37 -4.30 -12.31 0.02
N MET A 38 -3.71 -11.51 0.91
CA MET A 38 -3.89 -11.70 2.36
C MET A 38 -5.34 -11.53 2.82
N ALA A 39 -6.10 -10.62 2.21
CA ALA A 39 -7.53 -10.46 2.53
C ALA A 39 -8.31 -11.74 2.15
N VAL A 40 -8.05 -12.30 0.97
CA VAL A 40 -8.68 -13.56 0.55
C VAL A 40 -8.27 -14.71 1.49
N ASP A 41 -6.98 -14.83 1.82
CA ASP A 41 -6.48 -15.86 2.72
C ASP A 41 -7.06 -15.74 4.14
N ALA A 42 -7.40 -14.51 4.57
CA ALA A 42 -8.05 -14.24 5.85
C ALA A 42 -9.58 -14.49 5.84
N GLY A 43 -10.16 -14.89 4.71
CA GLY A 43 -11.57 -15.25 4.57
C GLY A 43 -12.50 -14.12 4.14
N PHE A 44 -11.99 -13.03 3.57
CA PHE A 44 -12.81 -11.99 2.95
C PHE A 44 -13.20 -12.40 1.52
N SER A 45 -14.47 -12.16 1.15
CA SER A 45 -15.02 -12.47 -0.17
C SER A 45 -14.58 -11.46 -1.25
N SER A 46 -14.30 -10.21 -0.86
CA SER A 46 -13.86 -9.19 -1.80
C SER A 46 -12.95 -8.13 -1.19
N PHE A 47 -12.23 -7.44 -2.08
CA PHE A 47 -11.24 -6.41 -1.80
C PHE A 47 -11.45 -5.23 -2.77
N GLN A 48 -11.46 -4.01 -2.26
CA GLN A 48 -11.54 -2.79 -3.08
C GLN A 48 -10.55 -1.72 -2.61
N LEU A 49 -9.78 -1.15 -3.53
CA LEU A 49 -9.04 0.10 -3.31
C LEU A 49 -9.99 1.29 -3.56
N LYS A 50 -10.30 2.08 -2.54
CA LYS A 50 -11.20 3.23 -2.66
C LYS A 50 -10.49 4.49 -3.11
N CYS A 51 -9.36 4.80 -2.50
CA CYS A 51 -8.58 5.97 -2.86
C CYS A 51 -7.12 5.85 -2.40
N LEU A 52 -6.28 6.74 -2.95
CA LEU A 52 -4.90 6.95 -2.54
C LEU A 52 -4.74 8.40 -2.09
N VAL A 53 -4.41 8.59 -0.83
CA VAL A 53 -4.05 9.89 -0.26
C VAL A 53 -2.56 10.12 -0.50
N PHE A 54 -2.21 11.29 -1.05
CA PHE A 54 -0.84 11.65 -1.45
C PHE A 54 -0.17 10.66 -2.42
N ASN A 55 -0.95 9.84 -3.15
CA ASN A 55 -0.46 8.74 -3.98
C ASN A 55 0.38 7.67 -3.22
N MET A 56 0.27 7.61 -1.89
CA MET A 56 1.08 6.72 -1.06
C MET A 56 0.27 5.96 0.01
N ILE A 57 -0.73 6.59 0.62
CA ILE A 57 -1.55 5.98 1.67
C ILE A 57 -2.85 5.51 1.04
N ALA A 58 -3.04 4.19 1.01
CA ALA A 58 -4.23 3.59 0.44
C ALA A 58 -5.34 3.41 1.46
N VAL A 59 -6.57 3.74 1.07
CA VAL A 59 -7.79 3.35 1.78
C VAL A 59 -8.38 2.15 1.05
N MET A 60 -8.42 1.01 1.72
CA MET A 60 -8.91 -0.25 1.18
C MET A 60 -10.05 -0.79 2.03
N GLU A 61 -11.02 -1.43 1.39
CA GLU A 61 -12.16 -2.06 2.05
C GLU A 61 -12.18 -3.56 1.74
N PHE A 62 -12.29 -4.37 2.80
CA PHE A 62 -12.43 -5.82 2.70
C PHE A 62 -13.83 -6.20 3.14
N TYR A 63 -14.53 -6.97 2.32
CA TYR A 63 -15.91 -7.37 2.58
C TYR A 63 -15.97 -8.86 2.90
N LYS A 64 -16.82 -9.22 3.86
CA LYS A 64 -17.04 -10.61 4.25
C LYS A 64 -17.82 -11.38 3.19
#